data_AF-A0A9E1MYJ2-F1
#
_entry.id   AF-A0A9E1MYJ2-F1
#
_cell.length_a   1.000
_cell.length_b   1.000
_cell.length_c   1.000
_cell.angle_alpha   90.00
_cell.angle_beta   90.00
_cell.angle_gamma   90.00
#
_symmetry.space_group_name_H-M   'P 1'
#
loop_
_entity.id
_entity.type
_entity.pdbx_description
1 polymer ?
#
loop_
_entity_poly.entity_id
_entity_poly.type
_entity_poly.pdbx_seq_one_letter_code
_entity_poly.pdbx_strand_id
1 'polypeptide(L)' 'MAIFIGSSWVVFLPLGYFFAVSCDWGMTGAWWAGVIHFALVSVILLHRFWRGRWRERTI' A
#
# COMPACT_ATOMS: atom_id res chain seq x y z
N MET A 1 11.85 -2.22 -1.99
CA MET A 1 11.74 -0.98 -2.78
C MET A 1 10.71 -1.05 -3.90
N ALA A 2 10.84 -1.93 -4.90
CA ALA A 2 9.99 -1.89 -6.11
C ALA A 2 8.46 -2.00 -5.84
N ILE A 3 8.04 -2.84 -4.89
CA ILE A 3 6.60 -2.99 -4.52
C ILE A 3 6.02 -1.67 -4.01
N PHE A 4 6.81 -0.91 -3.24
CA PHE A 4 6.38 0.35 -2.64
C PHE A 4 6.19 1.43 -3.72
N ILE A 5 7.17 1.55 -4.62
CA ILE A 5 7.13 2.51 -5.73
C ILE A 5 5.98 2.16 -6.70
N GLY A 6 5.83 0.89 -7.08
CA GLY A 6 4.74 0.49 -7.98
C GLY A 6 3.35 0.76 -7.37
N SER A 7 3.16 0.39 -6.10
CA SER A 7 1.88 0.60 -5.42
C SER A 7 1.59 2.08 -5.14
N SER A 8 2.59 2.95 -4.96
CA SER A 8 2.33 4.38 -4.76
C SER A 8 1.70 5.04 -5.99
N TRP A 9 2.14 4.64 -7.18
CA TRP A 9 1.58 5.14 -8.45
C TRP A 9 0.20 4.59 -8.75
N VAL A 10 -0.07 3.33 -8.43
CA VAL A 10 -1.32 2.65 -8.80
C VAL A 10 -2.40 2.77 -7.73
N VAL A 11 -2.02 2.92 -6.46
CA VAL A 11 -2.94 2.90 -5.32
C VAL A 11 -2.97 4.25 -4.62
N PHE A 12 -1.83 4.72 -4.10
CA PHE A 12 -1.80 5.93 -3.28
C PHE A 12 -2.24 7.19 -4.04
N LEU A 13 -1.68 7.43 -5.24
CA LEU A 13 -2.00 8.59 -6.06
C LEU A 13 -3.48 8.66 -6.47
N PRO A 14 -4.08 7.58 -7.04
CA PRO A 14 -5.51 7.59 -7.38
C PRO A 14 -6.43 7.72 -6.18
N LEU A 15 -6.18 6.99 -5.08
CA LEU A 15 -6.99 7.10 -3.86
C LEU A 15 -6.85 8.49 -3.21
N GLY A 16 -5.64 9.05 -3.24
CA GLY A 16 -5.37 10.39 -2.75
C GLY A 16 -6.16 11.43 -3.53
N TYR A 17 -6.16 11.35 -4.86
CA TYR A 17 -6.97 12.24 -5.70
C TYR A 17 -8.47 12.05 -5.44
N PHE A 18 -8.94 10.81 -5.38
CA PHE A 18 -10.36 10.53 -5.14
C PHE A 18 -10.84 11.10 -3.80
N PHE A 19 -10.14 10.82 -2.70
CA PHE A 19 -10.58 11.31 -1.39
C PHE A 19 -10.34 12.81 -1.22
N ALA A 20 -9.21 13.34 -1.68
CA ALA A 20 -8.89 14.76 -1.51
C ALA A 20 -9.77 15.66 -2.39
N VAL A 21 -10.01 15.25 -3.63
CA VAL A 21 -10.69 16.07 -4.66
C VAL A 21 -12.12 15.64 -4.88
N SER A 22 -12.38 14.35 -5.16
CA SER A 22 -13.74 13.90 -5.50
C SER A 22 -14.68 13.84 -4.28
N CYS A 23 -14.16 13.53 -3.10
CA CYS A 23 -14.92 13.54 -1.84
C CYS A 23 -14.82 14.87 -1.08
N ASP A 24 -14.02 15.83 -1.56
CA ASP A 24 -13.80 17.15 -0.92
C ASP A 24 -13.27 17.06 0.53
N TRP A 25 -12.49 16.01 0.83
CA TRP A 25 -11.87 15.86 2.17
C TRP A 25 -10.54 16.58 2.28
N GLY A 26 -10.04 17.17 1.19
CA GLY A 26 -8.78 17.91 1.13
C GLY A 26 -7.59 17.09 1.67
N MET A 27 -6.80 17.71 2.54
CA MET A 27 -5.60 17.08 3.12
C MET A 27 -5.93 15.81 3.93
N THR A 28 -7.08 15.78 4.60
CA THR A 28 -7.52 14.60 5.37
C THR A 28 -7.74 13.39 4.46
N GLY A 29 -8.27 13.61 3.25
CA GLY A 29 -8.44 12.55 2.25
C GLY A 29 -7.11 11.94 1.79
N ALA A 30 -6.08 12.77 1.61
CA ALA A 30 -4.73 12.30 1.26
C ALA A 30 -4.11 11.42 2.37
N TRP A 31 -4.32 11.78 3.65
CA TRP A 31 -3.86 10.96 4.77
C TRP A 31 -4.56 9.61 4.84
N TRP A 32 -5.88 9.57 4.60
CA TRP A 32 -6.62 8.32 4.51
C TRP A 32 -6.14 7.42 3.37
N ALA A 33 -5.83 7.99 2.20
CA ALA A 33 -5.21 7.25 1.11
C ALA A 33 -3.85 6.65 1.51
N GLY A 34 -3.06 7.39 2.31
CA GLY A 34 -1.79 6.92 2.85
C GLY A 34 -1.96 5.71 3.78
N VAL A 35 -2.90 5.78 4.72
CA VAL A 35 -3.23 4.66 5.62
C VAL A 35 -3.60 3.40 4.83
N ILE A 36 -4.46 3.55 3.81
CA ILE A 36 -4.88 2.43 2.96
C ILE A 36 -3.68 1.86 2.18
N HIS A 37 -2.81 2.72 1.64
CA HIS A 37 -1.61 2.30 0.92
C HIS A 37 -0.65 1.52 1.81
N PHE A 38 -0.36 2.02 3.02
CA PHE A 38 0.51 1.31 3.97
C PHE A 38 -0.08 -0.02 4.42
N ALA A 39 -1.39 -0.07 4.68
CA ALA A 39 -2.08 -1.31 5.03
C ALA A 39 -1.96 -2.36 3.90
N LEU A 40 -2.20 -1.93 2.66
CA LEU A 40 -2.13 -2.79 1.48
C LEU A 40 -0.71 -3.32 1.24
N VAL A 41 0.32 -2.45 1.34
CA VAL A 41 1.72 -2.87 1.26
C VAL A 41 2.07 -3.86 2.37
N SER A 42 1.60 -3.62 3.60
CA SER A 42 1.86 -4.50 4.74
C SER A 42 1.26 -5.89 4.51
N VAL A 43 0.03 -5.97 4.00
CA VAL A 43 -0.62 -7.23 3.63
C VAL A 43 0.16 -7.94 2.52
N ILE A 44 0.60 -7.23 1.48
CA ILE A 44 1.41 -7.83 0.39
C ILE A 44 2.72 -8.39 0.92
N LEU A 45 3.42 -7.64 1.78
CA LEU A 45 4.67 -8.08 2.38
C LEU A 45 4.48 -9.26 3.31
N LEU A 46 3.43 -9.24 4.14
CA LEU A 46 3.08 -10.35 5.01
C LEU A 46 2.70 -11.59 4.21
N HIS A 47 1.87 -11.45 3.18
CA HIS A 47 1.51 -12.56 2.30
C HIS A 47 2.75 -13.12 1.57
N ARG A 48 3.65 -12.25 1.10
CA ARG A 48 4.93 -12.67 0.50
C ARG A 48 5.83 -13.37 1.52
N PHE A 49 5.85 -12.91 2.77
CA PHE A 49 6.53 -13.59 3.87
C PHE A 49 5.94 -14.99 4.03
N TRP A 50 4.63 -15.13 4.16
CA TRP A 50 3.98 -16.43 4.38
C TRP A 50 4.18 -17.41 3.21
N ARG A 51 4.16 -16.92 1.97
CA ARG A 51 4.46 -17.74 0.77
C ARG A 51 5.95 -17.99 0.55
N GLY A 52 6.80 -17.20 1.19
CA GLY A 52 8.23 -17.14 0.94
C GLY A 52 9.03 -18.08 1.83
N ARG A 53 8.83 -19.39 1.72
CA ARG A 53 9.86 -20.45 1.88
C ARG A 53 10.90 -20.30 3.02
N TRP A 54 10.61 -19.60 4.13
CA TRP A 54 11.53 -19.45 5.28
C TRP A 54 11.95 -20.80 5.86
N ARG A 55 11.17 -21.85 5.56
CA ARG A 55 11.41 -23.24 5.93
C ARG A 55 12.34 -24.02 5.00
N GLU A 56 12.62 -23.53 3.78
CA GLU A 56 13.54 -24.19 2.82
C GLU A 56 14.99 -23.73 2.98
N ARG A 57 15.28 -22.78 3.89
CA ARG A 57 16.66 -22.36 4.25
C ARG A 57 17.06 -22.77 5.68
N THR A 58 16.50 -23.87 6.17
CA THR A 58 17.04 -24.62 7.31
C THR A 58 17.36 -26.01 6.82
N ILE A 59 18.58 -26.16 6.29
CA ILE A 59 19.53 -27.29 6.32
C ILE A 59 20.66 -26.90 5.34
#